data_AF-A0A1W2TGX2-F1
#
_entry.id   AF-A0A1W2TGX2-F1
#
_cell.length_a   1.000
_cell.length_b   1.000
_cell.length_c   1.000
_cell.angle_alpha   90.00
_cell.angle_beta   90.00
_cell.angle_gamma   90.00
#
_symmetry.space_group_name_H-M   'P 1'
#
loop_
_entity.id
_entity.type
_entity.pdbx_description
1 polymer ?
#
loop_
_entity_poly.entity_id
_entity_poly.type
_entity_poly.pdbx_seq_one_letter_code
_entity_poly.pdbx_strand_id
1 'polypeptide(L)'
;MFTAIFTIDGVRYSFTGDLDSAMEYFSSFEATVHYTSAVQLTNQRGFDGKIGTRSISFGFRNGPTINGGLDEPISPAMTVSGSGAWSKE
;
A
#
# COMPACT_ATOMS: atom_id res chain seq x y z
N MET A 1 8.06 -4.41 -6.96
CA MET A 1 6.86 -4.97 -6.34
C MET A 1 6.83 -4.60 -4.86
N PHE A 2 5.67 -4.31 -4.29
CA PHE A 2 5.45 -4.26 -2.84
C PHE A 2 4.24 -5.11 -2.46
N THR A 3 4.19 -5.49 -1.18
CA THR A 3 3.07 -6.23 -0.61
C THR A 3 2.61 -5.52 0.67
N ALA A 4 1.31 -5.30 0.80
CA ALA A 4 0.67 -4.79 2.01
C ALA A 4 -0.32 -5.82 2.53
N ILE A 5 -0.31 -6.08 3.84
CA ILE A 5 -1.13 -7.12 4.47
C ILE A 5 -1.87 -6.50 5.64
N PHE A 6 -3.18 -6.70 5.68
CA PHE A 6 -4.05 -6.22 6.75
C PHE A 6 -4.97 -7.35 7.22
N THR A 7 -5.08 -7.53 8.53
CA THR A 7 -6.10 -8.39 9.13
C THR A 7 -7.29 -7.53 9.55
N ILE A 8 -8.44 -7.78 8.93
CA ILE A 8 -9.67 -7.01 9.11
C ILE A 8 -10.77 -8.00 9.51
N ASP A 9 -11.36 -7.82 10.69
CA ASP A 9 -12.40 -8.72 11.23
C ASP A 9 -12.02 -10.21 11.18
N GLY A 10 -10.73 -10.51 11.42
CA GLY A 10 -10.18 -11.87 11.38
C GLY A 10 -9.87 -12.42 9.98
N VAL A 11 -10.15 -11.65 8.93
CA VAL A 11 -9.87 -12.01 7.52
C VAL A 11 -8.59 -11.33 7.06
N ARG A 12 -7.74 -12.04 6.31
CA ARG A 12 -6.51 -11.49 5.77
C ARG A 12 -6.76 -10.91 4.38
N TYR A 13 -6.45 -9.62 4.23
CA TYR A 13 -6.43 -8.92 2.95
C TYR A 13 -4.99 -8.61 2.59
N SER A 14 -4.59 -8.94 1.38
CA SER A 14 -3.27 -8.56 0.86
C SER A 14 -3.39 -7.82 -0.46
N PHE A 15 -2.61 -6.76 -0.61
CA PHE A 15 -2.39 -6.11 -1.88
C PHE A 15 -0.98 -6.43 -2.37
N THR A 16 -0.86 -6.87 -3.61
CA THR A 16 0.43 -7.01 -4.28
C THR A 16 0.41 -6.15 -5.52
N GLY A 17 1.38 -5.23 -5.60
CA GLY A 17 1.47 -4.29 -6.71
C GLY A 17 2.87 -4.13 -7.25
N ASP A 18 2.94 -3.90 -8.55
CA ASP A 18 4.16 -3.52 -9.24
C ASP A 18 4.31 -2.01 -9.20
N LEU A 19 5.56 -1.58 -9.01
CA LEU A 19 5.94 -0.18 -8.92
C LEU A 19 6.69 0.16 -10.21
N ASP A 20 6.40 1.32 -10.78
CA ASP A 20 7.03 1.81 -12.02
C ASP A 20 8.55 2.06 -11.91
N SER A 21 9.09 2.12 -10.69
CA SER A 21 10.45 2.58 -10.39
C SER A 21 11.20 1.58 -9.51
N ALA A 22 12.49 1.38 -9.79
CA ALA A 22 13.40 0.68 -8.88
C ALA A 22 13.61 1.52 -7.61
N MET A 23 13.37 0.94 -6.44
CA MET A 23 13.46 1.62 -5.15
C MET A 23 14.22 0.78 -4.13
N GLU A 24 14.75 1.46 -3.13
CA GLU A 24 15.27 0.83 -1.92
C GLU A 24 14.16 0.04 -1.22
N TYR A 25 14.55 -1.04 -0.53
CA TYR A 25 13.63 -1.79 0.31
C TYR A 25 13.10 -0.91 1.43
N PHE A 26 11.81 -1.02 1.72
CA PHE A 26 11.17 -0.30 2.82
C PHE A 26 10.17 -1.22 3.51
N SER A 27 9.92 -0.94 4.80
CA SER A 27 8.89 -1.62 5.59
C SER A 27 8.12 -0.63 6.45
N SER A 28 6.88 -1.01 6.78
CA SER A 28 5.97 -0.25 7.64
C SER A 28 5.07 -1.24 8.35
N PHE A 29 5.39 -1.60 9.60
CA PHE A 29 4.60 -2.60 10.33
C PHE A 29 3.28 -2.05 10.88
N GLU A 30 3.22 -0.76 11.23
CA GLU A 30 2.04 -0.11 11.80
C GLU A 30 1.23 0.69 10.76
N ALA A 31 1.23 0.23 9.51
CA ALA A 31 0.41 0.84 8.47
C ALA A 31 -1.09 0.59 8.72
N THR A 32 -1.90 1.62 8.43
CA THR A 32 -3.36 1.58 8.51
C THR A 32 -3.96 1.65 7.10
N VAL A 33 -4.93 0.78 6.82
CA VAL A 33 -5.77 0.86 5.62
C VAL A 33 -7.11 1.52 5.96
N HIS A 34 -7.46 2.58 5.24
CA HIS A 34 -8.77 3.20 5.29
C HIS A 34 -9.58 2.79 4.07
N TYR A 35 -10.80 2.32 4.30
CA TYR A 35 -11.73 1.88 3.27
C TYR A 35 -13.16 2.09 3.77
N THR A 36 -14.13 2.18 2.85
CA THR A 36 -15.56 2.35 3.17
C THR A 36 -16.39 1.09 2.93
N SER A 37 -15.88 0.16 2.12
CA SER A 37 -16.53 -1.13 1.85
C SER A 37 -15.49 -2.20 1.55
N ALA A 38 -15.72 -3.42 2.01
CA ALA A 38 -14.84 -4.57 1.74
C ALA A 38 -14.67 -4.85 0.24
N VAL A 39 -15.64 -4.44 -0.60
CA VAL A 39 -15.54 -4.55 -2.07
C VAL A 39 -14.37 -3.72 -2.62
N GLN A 40 -13.95 -2.66 -1.92
CA GLN A 40 -12.80 -1.86 -2.32
C GLN A 40 -11.47 -2.60 -2.17
N LEU A 41 -11.40 -3.58 -1.27
CA LEU A 41 -10.24 -4.43 -1.02
C LEU A 41 -10.31 -5.72 -1.84
N THR A 42 -10.74 -5.60 -3.10
CA THR A 42 -10.81 -6.72 -4.05
C THR A 42 -10.40 -6.26 -5.46
N ASN A 43 -9.98 -7.21 -6.30
CA ASN A 43 -9.63 -7.03 -7.72
C ASN A 43 -8.35 -6.23 -7.99
N GLN A 44 -7.98 -6.18 -9.28
CA GLN A 44 -6.86 -5.39 -9.79
C GLN A 44 -7.21 -3.90 -9.88
N ARG A 45 -6.34 -3.04 -9.36
CA ARG A 45 -6.51 -1.58 -9.30
C ARG A 45 -5.19 -0.86 -9.53
N GLY A 46 -5.30 0.31 -10.14
CA GLY A 46 -4.21 1.28 -10.17
C GLY A 46 -4.08 2.01 -8.84
N PHE A 47 -2.88 2.42 -8.51
CA PHE A 47 -2.58 3.22 -7.32
C PHE A 47 -1.53 4.29 -7.63
N ASP A 48 -1.56 5.33 -6.82
CA ASP A 48 -0.56 6.39 -6.76
C ASP A 48 -0.11 6.48 -5.30
N GLY A 49 1.18 6.73 -5.06
CA GLY A 49 1.72 6.73 -3.71
C GLY A 49 2.94 7.61 -3.54
N LYS A 50 3.25 7.88 -2.28
CA LYS A 50 4.43 8.60 -1.84
C LYS A 50 5.10 7.79 -0.75
N ILE A 51 6.37 7.49 -0.96
CA ILE A 51 7.27 6.93 0.04
C ILE A 51 8.13 8.10 0.51
N GLY A 52 7.69 8.75 1.58
CA GLY A 52 8.40 9.85 2.22
C GLY A 52 9.62 9.34 3.00
N THR A 53 10.40 10.26 3.57
CA THR A 53 11.60 9.87 4.33
C THR A 53 11.30 9.15 5.64
N ARG A 54 10.05 9.21 6.13
CA ARG A 54 9.62 8.60 7.40
C ARG A 54 8.23 7.97 7.35
N SER A 55 7.54 8.04 6.21
CA SER A 55 6.14 7.64 6.13
C SER A 55 5.76 7.24 4.72
N ILE A 56 4.79 6.34 4.61
CA ILE A 56 4.16 5.94 3.35
C ILE A 56 2.74 6.48 3.26
N SER A 57 2.31 6.76 2.03
CA SER A 57 0.92 7.05 1.71
C SER A 57 0.61 6.50 0.31
N PHE A 58 -0.42 5.67 0.19
CA PHE A 58 -0.88 5.12 -1.07
C PHE A 58 -2.39 5.37 -1.21
N GLY A 59 -2.80 5.84 -2.38
CA GLY A 59 -4.19 5.99 -2.77
C GLY A 59 -4.54 5.08 -3.94
N PHE A 60 -5.65 4.36 -3.82
CA PHE A 60 -6.12 3.43 -4.85
C PHE A 60 -7.31 4.05 -5.58
N ARG A 61 -7.40 3.83 -6.91
CA ARG A 61 -8.41 4.50 -7.76
C ARG A 61 -9.87 4.26 -7.36
N ASN A 62 -10.16 3.19 -6.62
CA ASN A 62 -11.50 2.86 -6.13
C ASN A 62 -11.79 3.34 -4.69
N GLY A 63 -10.91 4.18 -4.11
CA GLY A 63 -11.13 4.88 -2.85
C GLY A 63 -10.24 4.51 -1.65
N PRO A 64 -9.78 3.26 -1.44
CA PRO A 64 -9.05 2.96 -0.22
C PRO A 64 -7.70 3.69 -0.21
N THR A 65 -7.16 3.88 1.01
CA THR A 65 -5.83 4.46 1.21
C THR A 65 -5.05 3.64 2.23
N ILE A 66 -3.73 3.59 2.07
CA ILE A 66 -2.81 3.02 3.06
C ILE A 66 -1.90 4.14 3.54
N ASN A 67 -1.79 4.33 4.85
CA ASN A 67 -0.86 5.29 5.44
C ASN A 67 -0.10 4.63 6.59
N GLY A 68 1.16 4.98 6.79
CA GLY A 68 1.96 4.40 7.87
C GLY A 68 3.29 5.10 8.07
N GLY A 69 3.90 4.91 9.24
CA GLY A 69 5.29 5.27 9.47
C GLY A 69 6.22 4.23 8.86
N LEU A 70 7.34 4.67 8.28
CA LEU A 70 8.40 3.74 7.90
C LEU A 70 9.14 3.28 9.15
N ASP A 71 9.50 1.99 9.19
CA ASP A 71 10.27 1.44 10.31
C ASP A 71 11.70 1.99 10.30
N GLU A 72 12.27 2.16 9.09
CA GLU A 72 13.55 2.83 8.86
C GLU A 72 13.39 4.00 7.88
N PRO A 73 14.04 5.15 8.13
CA PRO A 73 13.94 6.28 7.24
C PRO A 73 14.66 6.02 5.91
N ILE A 74 14.03 6.38 4.80
CA ILE A 74 14.65 6.33 3.47
C ILE A 74 15.02 7.73 2.98
N SER A 75 15.95 7.83 2.04
CA SER A 75 16.25 9.09 1.34
C SER A 75 16.88 8.83 -0.04
N PRO A 76 16.39 9.47 -1.12
CA PRO A 76 15.38 10.53 -1.13
C PRO A 76 13.94 10.01 -0.98
N ALA A 77 13.01 10.92 -0.66
CA ALA A 77 11.59 10.62 -0.78
C ALA A 77 11.21 10.45 -2.26
N MET A 78 10.25 9.58 -2.54
CA MET A 78 9.85 9.22 -3.91
C MET A 78 8.33 9.19 -4.07
N THR A 79 7.87 9.49 -5.27
CA THR A 79 6.50 9.27 -5.72
C THR A 79 6.50 8.03 -6.59
N VAL A 80 5.52 7.15 -6.41
CA VAL A 80 5.41 5.89 -7.10
C VAL A 80 4.00 5.74 -7.67
N SER A 81 3.88 5.10 -8.82
CA SER A 81 2.59 4.72 -9.37
C SER A 81 2.65 3.30 -9.91
N GLY A 82 1.49 2.69 -10.09
CA GLY A 82 1.44 1.34 -10.62
C GLY A 82 0.06 0.72 -10.59
N SER A 83 0.06 -0.61 -10.72
CA SER A 83 -1.15 -1.40 -10.57
C SER A 83 -0.85 -2.68 -9.81
N GLY A 84 -1.87 -3.21 -9.16
CA GLY A 84 -1.76 -4.44 -8.39
C GLY A 84 -3.13 -5.00 -8.07
N ALA A 85 -3.19 -6.11 -7.37
CA ALA A 85 -4.44 -6.77 -7.02
C ALA A 85 -4.56 -6.99 -5.52
N TRP A 86 -5.78 -6.80 -5.04
CA TRP A 86 -6.19 -7.24 -3.72
C TRP A 86 -6.64 -8.71 -3.78
N SER A 87 -6.15 -9.50 -2.83
CA SER A 87 -6.63 -10.85 -2.53
C SER A 87 -7.14 -10.93 -1.10
N LYS A 88 -8.07 -11.85 -0.89
CA LYS A 88 -8.67 -12.18 0.41
C LYS A 88 -8.42 -13.66 0.68
N GLU A 89 -7.94 -13.96 1.89
CA GLU A 89 -7.72 -15.31 2.41
C GLU A 89 -8.57 -15.56 3.66
#